data_AF-A0A411WU91-F1
#
_entry.id   AF-A0A411WU91-F1
#
_cell.length_a   1.000
_cell.length_b   1.000
_cell.length_c   1.000
_cell.angle_alpha   90.00
_cell.angle_beta   90.00
_cell.angle_gamma   90.00
#
_symmetry.space_group_name_H-M   'P 1'
#
loop_
_entity.id
_entity.type
_entity.pdbx_description
1 polymer ?
#
loop_
_entity_poly.entity_id
_entity_poly.type
_entity_poly.pdbx_seq_one_letter_code
_entity_poly.pdbx_strand_id
1 'polypeptide(L)'
;MRTVTAITLFLLATTAVRAEEPESRPGSLHITALSDARTVIRSIPEEAATERFEVLTSNGGTVSYVGLTDGPTGGVVFKDGKLYGTLTRAQAEAFYSCRGYATARHHYWAQEAGRWAESLVRAAQPAPDVALQFSGQSTMKSIKAVLENPAIGQVKALVEMGTNPFKVVKVLSKARSDHRQREFDEDMLEELGELVPGDSEQRLADVLRPQDLTFLEQGIVMAYPKYSVEFLVNDGKIQALQQPSFLQIARARPAMFYAPNTLWSSCTPEKWVEAVRPVPQG
;
A
#
# COMPACT_ATOMS: atom_id res chain seq x y z
N MET A 1 67.48 43.46 -18.04
CA MET A 1 66.88 43.75 -19.37
C MET A 1 65.66 42.88 -19.53
N ARG A 2 64.55 43.49 -19.92
CA ARG A 2 63.19 42.92 -19.95
C ARG A 2 63.07 41.87 -21.04
N THR A 3 62.58 40.68 -20.70
CA THR A 3 62.01 39.72 -21.64
C THR A 3 60.54 39.49 -21.29
N VAL A 4 59.71 39.72 -22.30
CA VAL A 4 58.25 39.69 -22.30
C VAL A 4 57.78 38.24 -22.22
N THR A 5 56.93 37.89 -21.26
CA THR A 5 56.24 36.59 -21.23
C THR A 5 54.78 36.81 -21.63
N ALA A 6 54.41 36.26 -22.78
CA ALA A 6 53.08 36.31 -23.34
C ALA A 6 52.12 35.44 -22.50
N ILE A 7 50.97 36.01 -22.16
CA ILE A 7 49.83 35.32 -21.55
C ILE A 7 49.01 34.72 -22.71
N THR A 8 49.00 33.39 -22.81
CA THR A 8 48.09 32.68 -23.71
C THR A 8 46.90 32.17 -22.90
N LEU A 9 45.76 32.80 -23.11
CA LEU A 9 44.47 32.46 -22.53
C LEU A 9 43.90 31.24 -23.28
N PHE A 10 43.85 30.07 -22.63
CA PHE A 10 43.12 28.90 -23.16
C PHE A 10 41.79 28.78 -22.41
N LEU A 11 40.71 29.29 -23.02
CA LEU A 11 39.35 28.95 -22.63
C LEU A 11 39.07 27.51 -23.05
N LEU A 12 39.13 26.58 -22.09
CA LEU A 12 38.53 25.26 -22.21
C LEU A 12 37.03 25.38 -21.92
N ALA A 13 36.24 25.52 -22.98
CA ALA A 13 34.81 25.30 -22.93
C ALA A 13 34.55 23.79 -22.75
N THR A 14 34.47 23.33 -21.51
CA THR A 14 33.94 22.01 -21.18
C THR A 14 32.42 22.07 -21.30
N THR A 15 31.92 21.68 -22.47
CA THR A 15 30.52 21.26 -22.61
C THR A 15 30.34 19.99 -21.79
N ALA A 16 29.92 20.15 -20.54
CA ALA A 16 29.39 19.06 -19.74
C ALA A 16 28.14 18.54 -20.46
N VAL A 17 28.31 17.47 -21.24
CA VAL A 17 27.21 16.62 -21.65
C VAL A 17 26.64 16.06 -20.35
N ARG A 18 25.56 16.71 -19.89
CA ARG A 18 24.70 16.21 -18.83
C ARG A 18 24.17 14.88 -19.35
N ALA A 19 24.67 13.78 -18.80
CA ALA A 19 24.05 12.48 -19.01
C ALA A 19 22.60 12.63 -18.52
N GLU A 20 21.67 12.61 -19.45
CA GLU A 20 20.26 12.40 -19.15
C GLU A 20 20.19 11.03 -18.46
N GLU A 21 19.93 11.03 -17.16
CA GLU A 21 19.40 9.85 -16.50
C GLU A 21 18.17 9.43 -17.30
N PRO A 22 18.06 8.15 -17.72
CA PRO A 22 16.87 7.72 -18.42
C PRO A 22 15.70 7.92 -17.48
N GLU A 23 14.79 8.84 -17.84
CA GLU A 23 13.46 8.95 -17.23
C GLU A 23 12.90 7.55 -17.09
N SER A 24 12.81 7.07 -15.84
CA SER A 24 12.21 5.77 -15.57
C SER A 24 10.79 5.82 -16.12
N ARG A 25 10.51 5.01 -17.13
CA ARG A 25 9.13 4.81 -17.57
C ARG A 25 8.29 4.51 -16.33
N PRO A 26 7.11 5.12 -16.14
CA PRO A 26 6.26 4.92 -14.96
C PRO A 26 5.65 3.50 -14.84
N GLY A 27 6.29 2.48 -15.42
CA GLY A 27 5.80 1.10 -15.49
C GLY A 27 6.75 0.05 -14.91
N SER A 28 7.87 0.42 -14.27
CA SER A 28 8.74 -0.57 -13.61
C SER A 28 9.44 -0.06 -12.36
N LEU A 29 9.55 -0.91 -11.35
CA LEU A 29 10.25 -0.63 -10.09
C LEU A 29 11.28 -1.72 -9.82
N HIS A 30 12.54 -1.33 -9.60
CA HIS A 30 13.60 -2.26 -9.23
C HIS A 30 13.89 -2.17 -7.73
N ILE A 31 13.86 -3.32 -7.06
CA ILE A 31 14.02 -3.46 -5.62
C ILE A 31 15.27 -4.27 -5.37
N THR A 32 16.16 -3.77 -4.52
CA THR A 32 17.44 -4.41 -4.18
C THR A 32 17.57 -4.54 -2.66
N ALA A 33 18.60 -5.24 -2.20
CA ALA A 33 18.95 -5.32 -0.77
C ALA A 33 19.20 -3.94 -0.10
N LEU A 34 19.49 -2.89 -0.87
CA LEU A 34 19.66 -1.53 -0.34
C LEU A 34 18.34 -0.77 -0.20
N SER A 35 17.31 -1.19 -0.94
CA SER A 35 16.00 -0.52 -0.96
C SER A 35 15.36 -0.53 0.42
N ASP A 36 14.72 0.59 0.76
CA ASP A 36 13.92 0.73 1.97
C ASP A 36 12.48 0.23 1.73
N ALA A 37 11.98 -0.62 2.62
CA ALA A 37 10.68 -1.26 2.47
C ALA A 37 9.54 -0.25 2.33
N ARG A 38 9.51 0.81 3.15
CA ARG A 38 8.41 1.79 3.14
C ARG A 38 8.43 2.64 1.89
N THR A 39 9.62 3.07 1.46
CA THR A 39 9.81 3.78 0.19
C THR A 39 9.33 2.93 -0.99
N VAL A 40 9.66 1.64 -1.00
CA VAL A 40 9.21 0.71 -2.03
C VAL A 40 7.69 0.50 -2.00
N ILE A 41 7.11 0.20 -0.83
CA ILE A 41 5.68 -0.05 -0.69
C ILE A 41 4.84 1.17 -1.11
N ARG A 42 5.29 2.39 -0.78
CA ARG A 42 4.64 3.65 -1.16
C ARG A 42 4.79 3.99 -2.64
N SER A 43 5.86 3.55 -3.30
CA SER A 43 6.09 3.79 -4.73
C SER A 43 5.34 2.81 -5.65
N ILE A 44 4.84 1.70 -5.12
CA ILE A 44 3.96 0.80 -5.87
C ILE A 44 2.59 1.47 -6.04
N PRO A 45 2.07 1.64 -7.27
CA PRO A 45 0.76 2.24 -7.52
C PRO A 45 -0.38 1.54 -6.78
N GLU A 46 -1.41 2.29 -6.34
CA GLU A 46 -2.55 1.73 -5.60
C GLU A 46 -3.20 0.56 -6.35
N GLU A 47 -3.38 0.71 -7.67
CA GLU A 47 -3.99 -0.26 -8.56
C GLU A 47 -3.12 -1.50 -8.82
N ALA A 48 -1.82 -1.43 -8.57
CA ALA A 48 -0.88 -2.54 -8.76
C ALA A 48 -0.77 -3.44 -7.53
N ALA A 49 -1.38 -3.05 -6.41
CA ALA A 49 -1.33 -3.79 -5.16
C ALA A 49 -2.71 -4.27 -4.74
N THR A 50 -2.79 -5.57 -4.47
CA THR A 50 -3.95 -6.19 -3.85
C THR A 50 -4.03 -5.82 -2.36
N GLU A 51 -2.87 -5.76 -1.70
CA GLU A 51 -2.75 -5.40 -0.29
C GLU A 51 -1.34 -4.94 0.06
N ARG A 52 -1.23 -4.21 1.15
CA ARG A 52 0.00 -3.75 1.81
C ARG A 52 -0.21 -3.87 3.32
N PHE A 53 0.81 -4.33 4.03
CA PHE A 53 0.80 -4.22 5.48
C PHE A 53 2.21 -4.13 6.05
N GLU A 54 2.27 -3.68 7.29
CA GLU A 54 3.45 -3.74 8.14
C GLU A 54 3.03 -4.25 9.51
N VAL A 55 3.84 -5.14 10.09
CA VAL A 55 3.56 -5.81 11.36
C VAL A 55 4.79 -5.73 12.26
N LEU A 56 4.58 -5.38 13.53
CA LEU A 56 5.56 -5.56 14.59
C LEU A 56 5.57 -7.04 14.99
N THR A 57 6.71 -7.70 14.83
CA THR A 57 6.85 -9.12 15.18
C THR A 57 7.15 -9.30 16.66
N SER A 58 6.94 -10.52 17.16
CA SER A 58 7.12 -10.90 18.57
C SER A 58 8.54 -10.62 19.12
N ASN A 59 9.54 -10.63 18.24
CA ASN A 59 10.94 -10.34 18.55
C ASN A 59 11.30 -8.84 18.46
N GLY A 60 10.32 -7.95 18.24
CA GLY A 60 10.53 -6.50 18.09
C GLY A 60 11.01 -6.04 16.71
N GLY A 61 11.16 -6.96 15.76
CA GLY A 61 11.42 -6.64 14.35
C GLY A 61 10.16 -6.20 13.61
N THR A 62 10.31 -5.89 12.32
CA THR A 62 9.18 -5.52 11.46
C THR A 62 9.15 -6.39 10.22
N VAL A 63 7.95 -6.82 9.83
CA VAL A 63 7.70 -7.46 8.54
C VAL A 63 6.74 -6.59 7.75
N SER A 64 7.17 -6.19 6.56
CA SER A 64 6.35 -5.43 5.62
C SER A 64 6.08 -6.28 4.39
N TYR A 65 4.90 -6.14 3.80
CA TYR A 65 4.47 -6.95 2.66
C TYR A 65 3.65 -6.12 1.70
N VAL A 66 3.78 -6.47 0.42
CA VAL A 66 2.88 -6.02 -0.64
C VAL A 66 2.50 -7.20 -1.53
N GLY A 67 1.20 -7.44 -1.66
CA GLY A 67 0.63 -8.37 -2.63
C GLY A 67 0.33 -7.62 -3.94
N LEU A 68 0.68 -8.21 -5.08
CA LEU A 68 0.60 -7.57 -6.39
C LEU A 68 -0.60 -8.10 -7.20
N THR A 69 -1.23 -7.21 -7.97
CA THR A 69 -2.41 -7.55 -8.78
C THR A 69 -2.07 -8.30 -10.06
N ASP A 70 -0.88 -8.08 -10.61
CA ASP A 70 -0.45 -8.53 -11.94
C ASP A 70 1.08 -8.78 -11.98
N GLY A 71 1.56 -9.40 -13.05
CA GLY A 71 2.95 -9.81 -13.19
C GLY A 71 3.32 -11.17 -12.57
N PRO A 72 4.55 -11.66 -12.83
CA PRO A 72 5.00 -12.98 -12.41
C PRO A 72 5.22 -13.10 -10.89
N THR A 73 5.57 -11.99 -10.24
CA THR A 73 5.71 -11.89 -8.79
C THR A 73 4.33 -11.72 -8.16
N GLY A 74 3.97 -12.59 -7.22
CA GLY A 74 2.69 -12.50 -6.49
C GLY A 74 2.74 -11.50 -5.34
N GLY A 75 3.90 -11.39 -4.69
CA GLY A 75 4.11 -10.40 -3.63
C GLY A 75 5.56 -10.27 -3.24
N VAL A 76 5.89 -9.19 -2.55
CA VAL A 76 7.24 -8.88 -2.07
C VAL A 76 7.22 -8.78 -0.56
N VAL A 77 8.16 -9.48 0.08
CA VAL A 77 8.30 -9.56 1.54
C VAL A 77 9.55 -8.81 1.95
N PHE A 78 9.38 -7.94 2.93
CA PHE A 78 10.45 -7.21 3.57
C PHE A 78 10.56 -7.65 5.03
N LYS A 79 11.80 -7.76 5.51
CA LYS A 79 12.11 -8.05 6.89
C LYS A 79 13.09 -7.02 7.40
N ASP A 80 12.78 -6.41 8.55
CA ASP A 80 13.57 -5.38 9.20
C ASP A 80 13.90 -4.22 8.23
N GLY A 81 12.90 -3.81 7.45
CA GLY A 81 12.98 -2.71 6.48
C GLY A 81 13.70 -3.02 5.16
N LYS A 82 14.16 -4.26 4.95
CA LYS A 82 14.94 -4.67 3.76
C LYS A 82 14.27 -5.79 2.98
N LEU A 83 14.56 -5.86 1.67
CA LEU A 83 14.08 -6.93 0.80
C LEU A 83 14.52 -8.28 1.38
N TYR A 84 13.55 -9.15 1.67
CA TYR A 84 13.79 -10.50 2.13
C TYR A 84 13.57 -11.50 0.99
N GLY A 85 12.45 -11.38 0.27
CA GLY A 85 12.13 -12.31 -0.79
C GLY A 85 10.78 -12.04 -1.45
N THR A 86 10.31 -13.02 -2.22
CA THR A 86 9.06 -12.92 -2.98
C THR A 86 8.16 -14.13 -2.77
N LEU A 87 6.88 -13.95 -3.09
CA LEU A 87 5.92 -15.02 -3.25
C LEU A 87 5.58 -15.22 -4.73
N THR A 88 5.29 -16.46 -5.10
CA THR A 88 4.59 -16.77 -6.35
C THR A 88 3.17 -16.21 -6.33
N ARG A 89 2.54 -16.07 -7.50
CA ARG A 89 1.15 -15.62 -7.60
C ARG A 89 0.20 -16.45 -6.76
N ALA A 90 0.26 -17.77 -6.90
CA ALA A 90 -0.65 -18.68 -6.22
C ALA A 90 -0.50 -18.59 -4.69
N GLN A 91 0.74 -18.42 -4.19
CA GLN A 91 0.98 -18.20 -2.77
C GLN A 91 0.40 -16.87 -2.29
N ALA A 92 0.62 -15.77 -3.02
CA ALA A 92 0.09 -14.47 -2.64
C ALA A 92 -1.45 -14.45 -2.61
N GLU A 93 -2.10 -15.09 -3.60
CA GLU A 93 -3.55 -15.23 -3.64
C GLU A 93 -4.08 -16.06 -2.46
N ALA A 94 -3.46 -17.22 -2.18
CA ALA A 94 -3.84 -18.03 -1.02
C ALA A 94 -3.63 -17.29 0.31
N PHE A 95 -2.55 -16.52 0.44
CA PHE A 95 -2.28 -15.71 1.62
C PHE A 95 -3.36 -14.65 1.83
N TYR A 96 -3.66 -13.86 0.78
CA TYR A 96 -4.73 -12.86 0.79
C TYR A 96 -6.09 -13.47 1.15
N SER A 97 -6.48 -14.54 0.46
CA SER A 97 -7.74 -15.26 0.68
C SER A 97 -7.85 -15.84 2.07
N CYS A 98 -6.78 -16.43 2.61
CA CYS A 98 -6.82 -17.04 3.94
C CYS A 98 -6.90 -16.00 5.07
N ARG A 99 -6.19 -14.87 4.97
CA ARG A 99 -6.34 -13.76 5.94
C ARG A 99 -7.73 -13.14 5.87
N GLY A 100 -8.28 -13.03 4.66
CA GLY A 100 -9.63 -12.55 4.42
C GLY A 100 -10.69 -13.48 5.01
N TYR A 101 -10.53 -14.78 4.80
CA TYR A 101 -11.37 -15.83 5.38
C TYR A 101 -11.35 -15.81 6.91
N ALA A 102 -10.16 -15.73 7.52
CA ALA A 102 -10.02 -15.61 8.97
C ALA A 102 -10.82 -14.39 9.49
N THR A 103 -10.61 -13.24 8.86
CA THR A 103 -11.30 -11.99 9.21
C THR A 103 -12.82 -12.10 9.05
N ALA A 104 -13.30 -12.71 7.97
CA ALA A 104 -14.73 -12.89 7.70
C ALA A 104 -15.40 -13.87 8.69
N ARG A 105 -14.65 -14.77 9.33
CA ARG A 105 -15.14 -15.69 10.38
C ARG A 105 -15.13 -15.10 11.79
N HIS A 106 -15.16 -13.77 11.90
CA HIS A 106 -15.13 -13.02 13.16
C HIS A 106 -13.84 -13.16 13.97
N HIS A 107 -12.77 -13.69 13.37
CA HIS A 107 -11.43 -13.68 13.97
C HIS A 107 -10.52 -12.77 13.15
N TYR A 108 -10.47 -11.49 13.53
CA TYR A 108 -9.68 -10.52 12.77
C TYR A 108 -8.21 -10.97 12.68
N TRP A 109 -7.68 -11.06 11.44
CA TRP A 109 -6.40 -11.71 11.16
C TRP A 109 -5.24 -11.14 11.98
N ALA A 110 -5.25 -9.82 12.22
CA ALA A 110 -4.13 -9.14 12.85
C ALA A 110 -4.04 -9.41 14.36
N GLN A 111 -5.06 -10.03 14.99
CA GLN A 111 -4.90 -10.59 16.35
C GLN A 111 -3.76 -11.62 16.40
N GLU A 112 -3.45 -12.25 15.26
CA GLU A 112 -2.33 -13.16 15.08
C GLU A 112 -1.31 -12.59 14.07
N ALA A 113 -1.20 -11.25 13.97
CA ALA A 113 -0.37 -10.58 12.97
C ALA A 113 1.06 -11.11 12.95
N GLY A 114 1.68 -11.29 14.12
CA GLY A 114 3.02 -11.85 14.24
C GLY A 114 3.14 -13.25 13.63
N ARG A 115 2.18 -14.15 13.87
CA ARG A 115 2.17 -15.52 13.32
C ARG A 115 2.00 -15.50 11.79
N TRP A 116 1.12 -14.63 11.27
CA TRP A 116 0.93 -14.45 9.83
C TRP A 116 2.19 -13.88 9.16
N ALA A 117 2.84 -12.90 9.78
CA ALA A 117 4.10 -12.32 9.31
C ALA A 117 5.24 -13.35 9.31
N GLU A 118 5.39 -14.12 10.39
CA GLU A 118 6.41 -15.16 10.50
C GLU A 118 6.20 -16.28 9.47
N SER A 119 4.95 -16.67 9.19
CA SER A 119 4.67 -17.66 8.16
C SER A 119 4.89 -17.13 6.75
N LEU A 120 4.61 -15.85 6.51
CA LEU A 120 4.95 -15.17 5.27
C LEU A 120 6.46 -15.21 5.00
N VAL A 121 7.27 -14.85 6.01
CA VAL A 121 8.74 -14.90 5.91
C VAL A 121 9.24 -16.33 5.67
N ARG A 122 8.62 -17.35 6.27
CA ARG A 122 8.99 -18.76 6.01
C ARG A 122 8.65 -19.22 4.60
N ALA A 123 7.55 -18.74 4.02
CA ALA A 123 7.09 -19.14 2.69
C ALA A 123 7.79 -18.38 1.55
N ALA A 124 8.34 -17.20 1.86
CA ALA A 124 9.00 -16.34 0.88
C ALA A 124 10.28 -16.98 0.33
N GLN A 125 10.43 -16.92 -0.99
CA GLN A 125 11.65 -17.33 -1.69
C GLN A 125 12.65 -16.17 -1.63
N PRO A 126 13.83 -16.35 -1.01
CA PRO A 126 14.83 -15.28 -0.92
C PRO A 126 15.20 -14.75 -2.29
N ALA A 127 15.26 -13.43 -2.43
CA ALA A 127 15.60 -12.76 -3.67
C ALA A 127 16.58 -11.60 -3.39
N PRO A 128 17.75 -11.55 -4.06
CA PRO A 128 18.71 -10.46 -3.88
C PRO A 128 18.25 -9.15 -4.54
N ASP A 129 17.46 -9.28 -5.61
CA ASP A 129 16.85 -8.20 -6.36
C ASP A 129 15.53 -8.67 -7.00
N VAL A 130 14.63 -7.72 -7.25
CA VAL A 130 13.31 -7.94 -7.87
C VAL A 130 13.00 -6.78 -8.81
N ALA A 131 12.62 -7.08 -10.04
CA ALA A 131 12.09 -6.09 -10.97
C ALA A 131 10.57 -6.28 -11.10
N LEU A 132 9.81 -5.28 -10.66
CA LEU A 132 8.37 -5.23 -10.83
C LEU A 132 8.04 -4.50 -12.13
N GLN A 133 7.07 -5.01 -12.87
CA GLN A 133 6.51 -4.36 -14.05
C GLN A 133 5.02 -4.17 -13.82
N PHE A 134 4.56 -2.94 -13.95
CA PHE A 134 3.17 -2.58 -13.74
C PHE A 134 2.50 -2.45 -15.12
N SER A 135 1.47 -3.25 -15.37
CA SER A 135 0.79 -3.20 -16.66
C SER A 135 -0.06 -1.94 -16.86
N GLY A 136 -0.38 -1.23 -15.76
CA GLY A 136 -1.37 -0.14 -15.76
C GLY A 136 -2.79 -0.60 -16.13
N GLN A 137 -3.00 -1.90 -16.38
CA GLN A 137 -4.27 -2.49 -16.85
C GLN A 137 -5.07 -3.18 -15.74
N SER A 138 -4.73 -2.92 -14.47
CA SER A 138 -5.43 -3.51 -13.33
C SER A 138 -6.90 -3.08 -13.33
N THR A 139 -7.71 -3.91 -13.98
CA THR A 139 -9.17 -3.83 -14.09
C THR A 139 -9.80 -4.52 -12.88
N MET A 140 -9.11 -4.56 -11.75
CA MET A 140 -9.74 -4.60 -10.45
C MET A 140 -9.72 -3.16 -9.96
N LYS A 141 -10.76 -2.41 -10.37
CA LYS A 141 -11.09 -1.05 -9.90
C LYS A 141 -10.46 -0.87 -8.52
N SER A 142 -9.52 0.07 -8.38
CA SER A 142 -8.82 0.39 -7.13
C SER A 142 -9.73 0.10 -5.95
N ILE A 143 -9.26 -0.66 -4.96
CA ILE A 143 -10.13 -1.05 -3.83
C ILE A 143 -10.74 0.21 -3.17
N LYS A 144 -10.07 1.36 -3.29
CA LYS A 144 -10.60 2.71 -3.04
C LYS A 144 -11.80 3.06 -3.92
N ALA A 145 -11.72 2.94 -5.25
CA ALA A 145 -12.85 3.09 -6.19
C ALA A 145 -13.97 2.04 -6.01
N VAL A 146 -13.69 0.91 -5.36
CA VAL A 146 -14.67 -0.14 -5.02
C VAL A 146 -15.37 0.20 -3.70
N LEU A 147 -14.65 0.71 -2.69
CA LEU A 147 -15.19 1.15 -1.40
C LEU A 147 -15.90 2.52 -1.52
N GLU A 148 -15.41 3.42 -2.38
CA GLU A 148 -16.04 4.68 -2.74
C GLU A 148 -17.04 4.47 -3.90
N ASN A 149 -18.26 4.04 -3.60
CA ASN A 149 -19.36 4.37 -4.50
C ASN A 149 -20.63 4.84 -3.78
N PRO A 150 -20.69 6.17 -3.55
CA PRO A 150 -21.91 6.94 -3.72
C PRO A 150 -21.74 8.11 -4.72
N ALA A 151 -20.83 8.01 -5.70
CA ALA A 151 -20.41 9.14 -6.54
C ALA A 151 -20.71 8.98 -8.05
N ILE A 152 -21.79 8.30 -8.43
CA ILE A 152 -22.44 8.56 -9.75
C ILE A 152 -23.48 9.66 -9.54
N GLY A 153 -23.01 10.89 -9.30
CA GLY A 153 -23.90 12.04 -9.05
C GLY A 153 -23.34 13.39 -9.49
N GLN A 154 -22.05 13.50 -9.82
CA GLN A 154 -21.41 14.80 -10.06
C GLN A 154 -20.94 15.07 -11.50
N VAL A 155 -21.37 14.28 -12.50
CA VAL A 155 -21.09 14.59 -13.92
C VAL A 155 -22.16 15.52 -14.54
N LYS A 156 -23.14 16.00 -13.75
CA LYS A 156 -24.17 16.94 -14.27
C LYS A 156 -23.81 18.43 -14.15
N ALA A 157 -22.66 18.78 -13.56
CA ALA A 157 -22.33 20.18 -13.25
C ALA A 157 -21.51 20.91 -14.35
N LEU A 158 -20.93 20.19 -15.31
CA LEU A 158 -20.10 20.79 -16.38
C LEU A 158 -20.87 21.22 -17.64
N VAL A 159 -22.20 21.07 -17.65
CA VAL A 159 -23.05 21.41 -18.82
C VAL A 159 -23.96 22.62 -18.56
N GLU A 160 -23.96 23.21 -17.37
CA GLU A 160 -24.73 24.43 -17.04
C GLU A 160 -23.84 25.66 -16.74
N MET A 161 -22.68 25.79 -17.40
CA MET A 161 -21.96 27.07 -17.45
C MET A 161 -22.65 28.02 -18.44
N GLY A 162 -23.86 28.41 -18.10
CA GLY A 162 -24.63 29.44 -18.77
C GLY A 162 -25.71 29.97 -17.83
N THR A 163 -25.61 31.25 -17.45
CA THR A 163 -26.69 32.11 -16.93
C THR A 163 -27.01 32.17 -15.41
N ASN A 164 -26.03 32.27 -14.49
CA ASN A 164 -26.24 33.02 -13.21
C ASN A 164 -24.91 33.37 -12.48
N PRO A 165 -24.57 34.64 -12.23
CA PRO A 165 -23.36 35.05 -11.49
C PRO A 165 -23.29 34.51 -10.06
N PHE A 166 -24.43 34.30 -9.37
CA PHE A 166 -24.43 33.68 -8.03
C PHE A 166 -24.08 32.18 -8.07
N LYS A 167 -24.43 31.47 -9.16
CA LYS A 167 -24.01 30.08 -9.36
C LYS A 167 -22.49 30.00 -9.60
N VAL A 168 -21.90 30.97 -10.30
CA VAL A 168 -20.44 31.03 -10.53
C VAL A 168 -19.69 31.21 -9.20
N VAL A 169 -20.12 32.14 -8.33
CA VAL A 169 -19.51 32.31 -7.00
C VAL A 169 -19.66 31.05 -6.15
N LYS A 170 -20.81 30.37 -6.20
CA LYS A 170 -21.03 29.10 -5.48
C LYS A 170 -20.17 27.95 -6.02
N VAL A 171 -19.93 27.90 -7.33
CA VAL A 171 -19.04 26.93 -7.97
C VAL A 171 -17.57 27.23 -7.63
N LEU A 172 -17.16 28.49 -7.63
CA LEU A 172 -15.81 28.91 -7.24
C LEU A 172 -15.55 28.69 -5.74
N SER A 173 -16.53 28.99 -4.88
CA SER A 173 -16.42 28.73 -3.45
C SER A 173 -16.36 27.23 -3.16
N LYS A 174 -17.16 26.43 -3.89
CA LYS A 174 -17.11 24.97 -3.81
C LYS A 174 -15.79 24.43 -4.34
N ALA A 175 -15.29 24.92 -5.48
CA ALA A 175 -13.98 24.51 -6.01
C ALA A 175 -12.85 24.86 -5.03
N ARG A 176 -12.92 26.02 -4.37
CA ARG A 176 -11.94 26.42 -3.34
C ARG A 176 -12.05 25.58 -2.07
N SER A 177 -13.27 25.26 -1.60
CA SER A 177 -13.44 24.37 -0.45
C SER A 177 -13.00 22.95 -0.77
N ASP A 178 -13.31 22.46 -1.97
CA ASP A 178 -12.92 21.14 -2.45
C ASP A 178 -11.39 21.07 -2.61
N HIS A 179 -10.74 22.14 -3.06
CA HIS A 179 -9.27 22.20 -3.13
C HIS A 179 -8.61 22.19 -1.75
N ARG A 180 -9.07 23.03 -0.82
CA ARG A 180 -8.56 23.02 0.57
C ARG A 180 -8.79 21.68 1.27
N GLN A 181 -9.93 21.05 1.00
CA GLN A 181 -10.23 19.73 1.54
C GLN A 181 -9.28 18.68 0.96
N ARG A 182 -8.92 18.77 -0.32
CA ARG A 182 -7.92 17.88 -0.92
C ARG A 182 -6.54 18.07 -0.34
N GLU A 183 -6.08 19.31 -0.19
CA GLU A 183 -4.80 19.61 0.47
C GLU A 183 -4.77 19.01 1.89
N PHE A 184 -5.82 19.24 2.68
CA PHE A 184 -5.94 18.63 4.00
C PHE A 184 -5.95 17.09 3.96
N ASP A 185 -6.64 16.50 2.98
CA ASP A 185 -6.70 15.04 2.85
C ASP A 185 -5.35 14.44 2.42
N GLU A 186 -4.58 15.15 1.59
CA GLU A 186 -3.23 14.80 1.19
C GLU A 186 -2.27 14.90 2.37
N ASP A 187 -2.29 16.00 3.13
CA ASP A 187 -1.49 16.19 4.35
C ASP A 187 -1.78 15.07 5.38
N MET A 188 -3.05 14.72 5.58
CA MET A 188 -3.45 13.65 6.51
C MET A 188 -3.02 12.26 6.03
N LEU A 189 -3.02 12.01 4.72
CA LEU A 189 -2.51 10.76 4.16
C LEU A 189 -0.99 10.63 4.35
N GLU A 190 -0.25 11.74 4.22
CA GLU A 190 1.18 11.79 4.49
C GLU A 190 1.46 11.48 5.97
N GLU A 191 0.79 12.18 6.89
CA GLU A 191 0.95 11.99 8.34
C GLU A 191 0.55 10.59 8.81
N LEU A 192 -0.58 10.05 8.33
CA LEU A 192 -0.95 8.65 8.58
C LEU A 192 0.07 7.68 7.98
N GLY A 193 0.62 8.06 6.83
CA GLY A 193 1.70 7.35 6.16
C GLY A 193 2.91 7.22 7.06
N GLU A 194 3.29 8.26 7.82
CA GLU A 194 4.48 8.30 8.70
C GLU A 194 4.41 7.40 9.93
N LEU A 195 3.23 6.90 10.27
CA LEU A 195 3.07 5.96 11.38
C LEU A 195 3.66 4.59 11.05
N VAL A 196 4.29 3.96 12.04
CA VAL A 196 4.92 2.64 11.95
C VAL A 196 4.40 1.73 13.08
N PRO A 197 4.43 0.39 12.90
CA PRO A 197 4.26 -0.51 14.02
C PRO A 197 5.31 -0.23 15.11
N GLY A 198 4.88 -0.19 16.36
CA GLY A 198 5.67 0.23 17.52
C GLY A 198 5.35 1.64 18.02
N ASP A 199 4.77 2.52 17.18
CA ASP A 199 4.27 3.82 17.60
C ASP A 199 3.15 3.70 18.63
N SER A 200 2.96 4.75 19.43
CA SER A 200 1.89 4.76 20.44
C SER A 200 0.51 4.99 19.81
N GLU A 201 -0.52 4.45 20.46
CA GLU A 201 -1.92 4.76 20.16
C GLU A 201 -2.18 6.27 20.18
N GLN A 202 -1.58 6.98 21.15
CA GLN A 202 -1.73 8.42 21.28
C GLN A 202 -1.21 9.16 20.04
N ARG A 203 -0.03 8.76 19.51
CA ARG A 203 0.52 9.37 18.29
C ARG A 203 -0.43 9.19 17.10
N LEU A 204 -1.02 8.00 16.96
CA LEU A 204 -2.03 7.73 15.93
C LEU A 204 -3.27 8.62 16.12
N ALA A 205 -3.78 8.73 17.35
CA ALA A 205 -4.95 9.54 17.67
C ALA A 205 -4.72 11.05 17.51
N ASP A 206 -3.48 11.51 17.71
CA ASP A 206 -3.06 12.91 17.52
C ASP A 206 -2.98 13.30 16.04
N VAL A 207 -2.55 12.36 15.17
CA VAL A 207 -2.63 12.55 13.71
C VAL A 207 -4.09 12.65 13.27
N LEU A 208 -4.88 11.63 13.59
CA LEU A 208 -6.29 11.61 13.26
C LEU A 208 -7.06 10.69 14.20
N ARG A 209 -8.19 11.16 14.70
CA ARG A 209 -9.09 10.30 15.47
C ARG A 209 -9.73 9.24 14.57
N PRO A 210 -9.92 8.00 15.06
CA PRO A 210 -10.48 6.92 14.26
C PRO A 210 -11.91 7.26 13.83
N GLN A 211 -12.24 6.93 12.58
CA GLN A 211 -13.58 7.13 12.02
C GLN A 211 -14.49 5.93 12.30
N ASP A 212 -13.88 4.74 12.38
CA ASP A 212 -14.53 3.50 12.81
C ASP A 212 -13.61 2.78 13.81
N LEU A 213 -14.22 2.22 14.85
CA LEU A 213 -13.55 1.51 15.93
C LEU A 213 -14.15 0.13 16.08
N THR A 214 -13.29 -0.88 16.16
CA THR A 214 -13.72 -2.24 16.49
C THR A 214 -12.90 -2.75 17.66
N PHE A 215 -13.60 -3.03 18.76
CA PHE A 215 -13.03 -3.64 19.95
C PHE A 215 -12.90 -5.14 19.73
N LEU A 216 -11.70 -5.68 19.93
CA LEU A 216 -11.41 -7.10 19.85
C LEU A 216 -11.20 -7.65 21.26
N GLU A 217 -11.05 -8.97 21.39
CA GLU A 217 -10.68 -9.58 22.68
C GLU A 217 -9.32 -9.06 23.15
N GLN A 218 -8.41 -8.80 22.21
CA GLN A 218 -7.09 -8.22 22.44
C GLN A 218 -6.87 -7.04 21.50
N GLY A 219 -6.89 -5.84 22.07
CA GLY A 219 -6.66 -4.61 21.33
C GLY A 219 -7.88 -4.03 20.61
N ILE A 220 -7.62 -3.02 19.80
CA ILE A 220 -8.62 -2.25 19.05
C ILE A 220 -8.16 -2.08 17.61
N VAL A 221 -9.10 -2.18 16.67
CA VAL A 221 -8.87 -1.77 15.28
C VAL A 221 -9.36 -0.34 15.12
N MET A 222 -8.43 0.55 14.81
CA MET A 222 -8.67 1.94 14.45
C MET A 222 -8.67 2.05 12.93
N ALA A 223 -9.86 2.20 12.35
CA ALA A 223 -10.04 2.22 10.91
C ALA A 223 -10.36 3.62 10.39
N TYR A 224 -9.84 3.90 9.19
CA TYR A 224 -9.95 5.16 8.49
C TYR A 224 -10.48 4.89 7.07
N PRO A 225 -11.79 4.57 6.92
CA PRO A 225 -12.39 4.21 5.64
C PRO A 225 -12.07 5.18 4.51
N LYS A 226 -12.10 6.48 4.80
CA LYS A 226 -11.77 7.54 3.83
C LYS A 226 -10.39 7.36 3.19
N TYR A 227 -9.43 6.87 3.96
CA TYR A 227 -8.04 6.67 3.55
C TYR A 227 -7.71 5.21 3.26
N SER A 228 -8.72 4.33 3.29
CA SER A 228 -8.57 2.88 3.08
C SER A 228 -7.45 2.26 3.93
N VAL A 229 -7.25 2.73 5.16
CA VAL A 229 -6.23 2.19 6.08
C VAL A 229 -6.86 1.80 7.40
N GLU A 230 -6.31 0.76 8.02
CA GLU A 230 -6.62 0.39 9.39
C GLU A 230 -5.34 0.08 10.16
N PHE A 231 -5.39 0.33 11.46
CA PHE A 231 -4.33 0.05 12.41
C PHE A 231 -4.88 -0.86 13.50
N LEU A 232 -4.17 -1.94 13.79
CA LEU A 232 -4.39 -2.70 15.02
C LEU A 232 -3.52 -2.10 16.11
N VAL A 233 -4.15 -1.67 17.20
CA VAL A 233 -3.48 -1.23 18.41
C VAL A 233 -3.68 -2.28 19.48
N ASN A 234 -2.59 -2.70 20.12
CA ASN A 234 -2.61 -3.54 21.31
C ASN A 234 -1.56 -3.05 22.30
N ASP A 235 -1.88 -3.11 23.59
CA ASP A 235 -1.04 -2.60 24.68
C ASP A 235 -0.57 -1.14 24.45
N GLY A 236 -1.46 -0.29 23.93
CA GLY A 236 -1.20 1.13 23.66
C GLY A 236 -0.21 1.39 22.52
N LYS A 237 0.11 0.37 21.70
CA LYS A 237 1.01 0.49 20.55
C LYS A 237 0.38 -0.06 19.27
N ILE A 238 0.76 0.52 18.14
CA ILE A 238 0.44 0.00 16.81
C ILE A 238 1.17 -1.33 16.64
N GLN A 239 0.42 -2.42 16.45
CA GLN A 239 0.96 -3.75 16.18
C GLN A 239 0.97 -4.07 14.68
N ALA A 240 -0.03 -3.57 13.95
CA ALA A 240 -0.13 -3.76 12.52
C ALA A 240 -0.77 -2.55 11.86
N LEU A 241 -0.34 -2.26 10.63
CA LEU A 241 -1.05 -1.38 9.70
C LEU A 241 -1.42 -2.19 8.46
N GLN A 242 -2.58 -1.91 7.88
CA GLN A 242 -3.12 -2.67 6.76
C GLN A 242 -3.84 -1.74 5.78
N GLN A 243 -3.51 -1.89 4.50
CA GLN A 243 -4.09 -1.16 3.38
C GLN A 243 -4.36 -2.11 2.21
N PRO A 244 -5.56 -2.14 1.63
CA PRO A 244 -6.77 -1.50 2.13
C PRO A 244 -7.23 -2.09 3.47
N SER A 245 -8.14 -1.41 4.19
CA SER A 245 -8.75 -1.93 5.42
C SER A 245 -9.42 -3.29 5.18
N PHE A 246 -8.84 -4.35 5.73
CA PHE A 246 -9.34 -5.71 5.58
C PHE A 246 -10.66 -5.91 6.32
N LEU A 247 -10.81 -5.28 7.49
CA LEU A 247 -12.04 -5.37 8.27
C LEU A 247 -13.22 -4.78 7.51
N GLN A 248 -13.03 -3.64 6.84
CA GLN A 248 -14.08 -3.03 6.02
C GLN A 248 -14.42 -3.88 4.80
N ILE A 249 -13.42 -4.43 4.12
CA ILE A 249 -13.66 -5.33 2.99
C ILE A 249 -14.42 -6.57 3.44
N ALA A 250 -14.06 -7.16 4.58
CA ALA A 250 -14.75 -8.34 5.11
C ALA A 250 -16.21 -8.05 5.46
N ARG A 251 -16.52 -6.86 5.98
CA ARG A 251 -17.89 -6.43 6.30
C ARG A 251 -18.70 -6.10 5.05
N ALA A 252 -18.11 -5.39 4.10
CA ALA A 252 -18.83 -4.84 2.96
C ALA A 252 -18.86 -5.78 1.75
N ARG A 253 -17.76 -6.49 1.48
CA ARG A 253 -17.53 -7.29 0.26
C ARG A 253 -16.66 -8.52 0.54
N PRO A 254 -17.08 -9.45 1.41
CA PRO A 254 -16.29 -10.64 1.75
C PRO A 254 -15.99 -11.54 0.54
N ALA A 255 -16.79 -11.47 -0.52
CA ALA A 255 -16.55 -12.18 -1.78
C ALA A 255 -15.21 -11.81 -2.43
N MET A 256 -14.62 -10.66 -2.11
CA MET A 256 -13.29 -10.27 -2.61
C MET A 256 -12.19 -11.24 -2.16
N PHE A 257 -12.37 -11.93 -1.03
CA PHE A 257 -11.40 -12.89 -0.51
C PHE A 257 -11.58 -14.30 -1.09
N TYR A 258 -12.62 -14.52 -1.89
CA TYR A 258 -12.90 -15.83 -2.46
C TYR A 258 -11.93 -16.14 -3.61
N ALA A 259 -11.17 -17.22 -3.44
CA ALA A 259 -10.39 -17.83 -4.51
C ALA A 259 -10.91 -19.25 -4.75
N PRO A 260 -11.25 -19.62 -6.00
CA PRO A 260 -11.77 -20.95 -6.32
C PRO A 260 -10.74 -22.04 -5.98
N ASN A 261 -11.23 -23.22 -5.61
CA ASN A 261 -10.41 -24.40 -5.25
C ASN A 261 -9.50 -24.24 -4.02
N THR A 262 -9.65 -23.16 -3.25
CA THR A 262 -8.94 -22.96 -1.97
C THR A 262 -9.34 -24.02 -0.95
N LEU A 263 -8.36 -24.66 -0.31
CA LEU A 263 -8.60 -25.53 0.83
C LEU A 263 -8.77 -24.70 2.11
N TRP A 264 -9.98 -24.17 2.33
CA TRP A 264 -10.29 -23.25 3.44
C TRP A 264 -9.95 -23.80 4.84
N SER A 265 -9.93 -25.12 5.03
CA SER A 265 -9.51 -25.75 6.29
C SER A 265 -8.03 -25.54 6.63
N SER A 266 -7.21 -25.19 5.62
CA SER A 266 -5.79 -24.88 5.79
C SER A 266 -5.54 -23.37 5.95
N CYS A 267 -6.57 -22.53 5.97
CA CYS A 267 -6.42 -21.09 6.18
C CYS A 267 -6.15 -20.73 7.64
N THR A 268 -4.94 -21.06 8.09
CA THR A 268 -4.34 -20.65 9.36
C THR A 268 -2.97 -20.06 9.10
N PRO A 269 -2.38 -19.31 10.05
CA PRO A 269 -1.04 -18.78 9.88
C PRO A 269 -0.02 -19.85 9.49
N GLU A 270 -0.11 -21.08 10.01
CA GLU A 270 0.87 -22.14 9.77
C GLU A 270 0.69 -22.88 8.45
N LYS A 271 -0.53 -22.94 7.91
CA LYS A 271 -0.89 -23.88 6.85
C LYS A 271 -1.40 -23.23 5.57
N TRP A 272 -1.51 -21.91 5.50
CA TRP A 272 -2.09 -21.23 4.33
C TRP A 272 -1.40 -21.59 3.01
N VAL A 273 -0.10 -21.94 3.03
CA VAL A 273 0.63 -22.38 1.83
C VAL A 273 0.03 -23.68 1.26
N GLU A 274 -0.50 -24.56 2.10
CA GLU A 274 -1.21 -25.79 1.71
C GLU A 274 -2.61 -25.51 1.16
N ALA A 275 -3.13 -24.29 1.35
CA ALA A 275 -4.39 -23.86 0.74
C ALA A 275 -4.23 -23.67 -0.78
N VAL A 276 -2.98 -23.52 -1.26
CA VAL A 276 -2.63 -23.56 -2.68
C VAL A 276 -2.76 -25.00 -3.18
N ARG A 277 -3.79 -25.30 -3.98
CA ARG A 277 -3.82 -26.55 -4.75
C ARG A 277 -3.38 -26.31 -6.19
N PRO A 278 -2.64 -27.25 -6.79
CA PRO A 278 -2.32 -27.16 -8.21
C PRO A 278 -3.61 -27.19 -9.02
N VAL A 279 -3.70 -26.29 -10.01
CA VAL A 279 -4.77 -26.33 -11.01
C VAL A 279 -4.70 -27.71 -11.68
N PRO A 280 -5.80 -28.47 -11.72
CA PRO A 280 -5.83 -29.71 -12.49
C PRO A 280 -5.48 -29.36 -13.93
N GLN A 281 -4.40 -29.93 -14.45
CA GLN A 281 -4.12 -29.87 -15.88
C GLN A 281 -5.20 -30.71 -16.57
N GLY A 282 -6.21 -30.04 -17.11
CA GLY A 282 -7.22 -30.63 -17.98
C GLY A 282 -6.69 -30.79 -19.40
#